data_AF-A0AAW7SXY7-F1
#
_entry.id   AF-A0AAW7SXY7-F1
#
_cell.length_a   1.000
_cell.length_b   1.000
_cell.length_c   1.000
_cell.angle_alpha   90.00
_cell.angle_beta   90.00
_cell.angle_gamma   90.00
#
_symmetry.space_group_name_H-M   'P 1'
#
loop_
_entity.id
_entity.type
_entity.pdbx_description
1 polymer ?
#
loop_
_entity_poly.entity_id
_entity_poly.type
_entity_poly.pdbx_seq_one_letter_code
_entity_poly.pdbx_strand_id
1 'polypeptide(L)' 'MNWKSLIRDLLDAHWTQRAIAEHIGVTQASISQVLSDKTGSQRGFRFEPGHKLVELHARVCAATKEEA' A
#
# COMPACT_ATOMS: atom_id res chain seq x y z
N MET A 1 7.49 -7.99 -5.73
CA MET A 1 6.58 -6.86 -5.40
C MET A 1 6.87 -6.38 -3.99
N ASN A 2 7.24 -5.11 -3.79
CA ASN A 2 7.53 -4.56 -2.46
C ASN A 2 6.30 -3.85 -1.88
N TRP A 3 5.38 -4.60 -1.28
CA TRP A 3 4.14 -4.06 -0.68
C TRP A 3 4.40 -2.93 0.32
N LYS A 4 5.47 -3.05 1.12
CA LYS A 4 5.88 -2.03 2.08
C LYS A 4 6.22 -0.70 1.42
N SER A 5 6.89 -0.74 0.27
CA SER A 5 7.25 0.49 -0.47
C SER A 5 6.00 1.17 -0.99
N LEU A 6 5.08 0.42 -1.61
CA LEU A 6 3.80 0.98 -2.08
C LEU A 6 3.00 1.64 -0.96
N ILE A 7 2.91 0.99 0.21
CA ILE A 7 2.22 1.56 1.37
C ILE A 7 2.94 2.82 1.85
N ARG A 8 4.28 2.82 1.92
CA ARG A 8 5.04 3.99 2.36
C ARG A 8 4.89 5.18 1.42
N ASP A 9 4.92 4.96 0.12
CA ASP A 9 4.70 6.03 -0.87
C ASP A 9 3.30 6.64 -0.74
N LEU A 10 2.28 5.82 -0.47
CA LEU A 10 0.93 6.32 -0.18
C LEU A 10 0.88 7.13 1.12
N LEU A 11 1.58 6.70 2.17
CA LEU A 11 1.68 7.47 3.41
C LEU A 11 2.39 8.82 3.20
N ASP A 12 3.41 8.86 2.34
CA ASP A 12 4.11 10.07 1.95
C ASP A 12 3.21 11.04 1.16
N ALA A 13 2.33 10.49 0.30
CA ALA A 13 1.26 11.22 -0.37
C ALA A 13 0.09 11.62 0.55
N HIS A 14 0.30 11.72 1.85
CA HIS A 14 -0.67 12.08 2.88
C HIS A 14 -1.87 11.13 3.06
N TRP A 15 -1.80 9.89 2.55
CA TRP A 15 -2.80 8.89 2.89
C TRP A 15 -2.54 8.30 4.29
N THR A 16 -3.60 7.82 4.92
CA THR A 16 -3.49 7.10 6.20
C THR A 16 -3.61 5.60 5.98
N GLN A 17 -3.04 4.80 6.87
CA GLN A 17 -3.18 3.33 6.81
C GLN A 17 -4.65 2.89 6.82
N ARG A 18 -5.52 3.63 7.51
CA ARG A 18 -6.97 3.36 7.54
C ARG A 18 -7.60 3.60 6.17
N ALA A 19 -7.34 4.76 5.57
CA ALA A 19 -7.87 5.10 4.25
C ALA A 19 -7.41 4.10 3.16
N ILE A 20 -6.14 3.70 3.20
CA ILE A 20 -5.59 2.68 2.30
C ILE A 20 -6.32 1.34 2.52
N ALA A 21 -6.51 0.93 3.76
CA ALA A 21 -7.17 -0.31 4.11
C ALA A 21 -8.64 -0.34 3.64
N GLU A 22 -9.38 0.75 3.89
CA GLU A 22 -10.76 0.94 3.44
C GLU A 22 -10.85 0.86 1.92
N HIS A 23 -9.90 1.48 1.20
CA HIS A 23 -9.88 1.49 -0.26
C HIS A 23 -9.63 0.10 -0.87
N ILE A 24 -8.69 -0.66 -0.31
CA ILE A 24 -8.32 -1.97 -0.84
C ILE A 24 -9.16 -3.12 -0.26
N GLY A 25 -10.08 -2.82 0.66
CA GLY A 25 -11.00 -3.80 1.25
C GLY A 25 -10.37 -4.69 2.32
N VAL A 26 -9.42 -4.18 3.11
CA VAL A 26 -8.78 -4.90 4.23
C VAL A 26 -8.87 -4.09 5.51
N THR A 27 -8.41 -4.67 6.62
CA THR A 27 -8.32 -3.97 7.90
C THR A 27 -7.01 -3.19 8.03
N GLN A 28 -7.01 -2.11 8.81
CA GLN A 28 -5.78 -1.37 9.10
C GLN A 28 -4.71 -2.27 9.77
N ALA A 29 -5.13 -3.26 10.56
CA ALA A 29 -4.23 -4.27 11.12
C ALA A 29 -3.49 -5.07 10.03
N SER A 30 -4.13 -5.35 8.90
CA SER A 30 -3.50 -6.02 7.75
C SER A 30 -2.39 -5.16 7.15
N ILE A 31 -2.62 -3.84 7.04
CA ILE A 31 -1.59 -2.88 6.59
C ILE A 31 -0.43 -2.85 7.59
N SER A 32 -0.74 -2.77 8.89
CA SER A 32 0.26 -2.76 9.97
C SER A 32 1.10 -4.03 9.96
N GLN A 33 0.49 -5.21 9.78
CA GLN A 33 1.21 -6.49 9.65
C GLN A 33 2.18 -6.48 8.47
N VAL A 34 1.76 -5.98 7.31
CA VAL A 34 2.63 -5.87 6.12
C VAL A 34 3.80 -4.91 6.39
N LEU A 35 3.59 -3.81 7.12
CA LEU A 35 4.64 -2.86 7.47
C LEU A 35 5.62 -3.41 8.54
N SER A 36 5.09 -4.11 9.54
CA SER A 36 5.85 -4.63 10.68
C SER A 36 6.60 -5.93 10.40
N ASP A 37 6.28 -6.63 9.30
CA ASP A 37 6.94 -7.87 8.92
C ASP A 37 8.47 -7.71 8.89
N LYS A 38 9.19 -8.46 9.73
CA LYS A 38 10.65 -8.45 9.79
C LYS A 38 11.16 -9.74 9.14
N THR A 39 11.70 -9.59 7.93
CA THR A 39 12.64 -10.54 7.31
C THR A 39 12.02 -11.83 6.76
N GLY A 40 11.90 -11.91 5.43
CA GLY A 40 11.92 -13.16 4.67
C GLY A 40 10.58 -13.84 4.41
N SER A 41 9.56 -13.64 5.25
CA SER A 41 8.21 -14.16 4.98
C SER A 41 7.29 -13.02 4.55
N GLN A 42 7.37 -12.60 3.29
CA GLN A 42 6.44 -11.61 2.74
C GLN A 42 5.00 -12.17 2.73
N ARG A 43 4.31 -12.15 3.88
CA ARG A 43 2.85 -12.23 3.91
C ARG A 43 2.33 -10.93 3.30
N GLY A 44 2.19 -10.97 1.98
CA GLY A 44 1.58 -9.91 1.20
C GLY A 44 0.06 -9.97 1.27
N PHE A 45 -0.57 -9.15 0.44
CA PHE A 45 -2.00 -9.22 0.24
C PHE A 45 -2.40 -10.40 -0.64
N ARG A 46 -3.65 -10.84 -0.49
CA ARG A 46 -4.30 -11.70 -1.50
C ARG A 46 -4.38 -10.97 -2.83
N PHE A 47 -4.62 -11.70 -3.93
CA PHE A 47 -4.63 -11.16 -5.29
C PHE A 47 -5.48 -9.88 -5.42
N GLU A 48 -6.73 -9.89 -4.96
CA GLU A 48 -7.64 -8.76 -5.13
C GLU A 48 -7.22 -7.50 -4.34
N PRO A 49 -6.96 -7.55 -3.02
CA PRO A 49 -6.45 -6.36 -2.31
C PRO A 49 -5.07 -5.91 -2.78
N GLY A 50 -4.23 -6.84 -3.23
CA GLY A 50 -2.94 -6.54 -3.83
C GLY A 50 -3.09 -5.74 -5.13
N HIS A 51 -4.02 -6.13 -6.00
CA HIS A 51 -4.31 -5.41 -7.24
C HIS A 51 -4.84 -3.99 -6.95
N LYS A 52 -5.82 -3.87 -6.06
CA LYS A 52 -6.37 -2.56 -5.65
C LYS A 52 -5.31 -1.64 -5.05
N LEU A 53 -4.35 -2.17 -4.28
CA LEU A 53 -3.24 -1.39 -3.74
C LEU A 53 -2.32 -0.85 -4.84
N VAL A 54 -2.03 -1.65 -5.85
CA VAL A 54 -1.22 -1.23 -7.00
C VAL A 54 -1.93 -0.17 -7.80
N GLU A 55 -3.23 -0.33 -8.06
CA GLU A 55 -4.03 0.69 -8.74
C GLU A 55 -4.09 2.00 -7.96
N LEU A 56 -4.28 1.93 -6.64
CA LEU A 56 -4.28 3.11 -5.78
C LEU A 56 -2.92 3.81 -5.81
N HIS A 57 -1.82 3.06 -5.67
CA HIS A 57 -0.47 3.60 -5.76
C HIS A 57 -0.18 4.22 -7.13
N ALA A 58 -0.56 3.55 -8.22
CA ALA A 58 -0.42 4.09 -9.56
C ALA A 58 -1.19 5.41 -9.72
N ARG A 59 -2.43 5.49 -9.24
CA ARG A 59 -3.23 6.73 -9.33
C ARG A 59 -2.65 7.88 -8.52
N VAL A 60 -2.18 7.60 -7.31
CA VAL A 60 -1.72 8.63 -6.37
C VAL A 60 -0.28 9.06 -6.69
N CYS A 61 0.62 8.10 -6.93
CA CYS A 61 2.05 8.37 -7.08
C CYS A 61 2.52 8.52 -8.53
N ALA A 62 1.78 8.04 -9.55
CA ALA A 62 2.11 8.38 -10.94
C ALA A 62 1.80 9.86 -11.23
N ALA A 63 0.73 10.40 -10.64
CA ALA A 63 0.40 11.82 -10.73
C ALA A 63 1.50 12.74 -10.14
N THR A 64 2.32 12.23 -9.22
CA THR A 64 3.41 12.99 -8.57
C THR A 64 4.73 12.95 -9.36
N LYS A 65 4.89 12.03 -10.33
CA LYS A 65 6.16 11.84 -11.06
C LYS A 65 6.29 12.63 -12.36
N GLU A 66 5.25 13.36 -12.78
CA GLU A 66 5.31 14.18 -14.01
C GLU A 66 5.66 15.67 -13.77
N GLU A 67 5.99 16.07 -12.53
CA GLU A 67 6.48 17.44 -12.22
C GLU A 67 7.86 17.45 -11.53
N ALA A 68 8.87 16.80 -12.13
CA ALA A 68 10.28 16.93 -11.74
C ALA A 68 11.22 17.01 -12.95
#